data_AF-A0A8H4LD32-F1
#
_entry.id   AF-A0A8H4LD32-F1
#
_cell.length_a   1.000
_cell.length_b   1.000
_cell.length_c   1.000
_cell.angle_alpha   90.00
_cell.angle_beta   90.00
_cell.angle_gamma   90.00
#
_symmetry.space_group_name_H-M   'P 1'
#
loop_
_entity.id
_entity.type
_entity.pdbx_description
1 polymer ?
#
loop_
_entity_poly.entity_id
_entity_poly.type
_entity_poly.pdbx_seq_one_letter_code
_entity_poly.pdbx_strand_id
1 'polypeptide(L)'
;MIEIGKGRVRLLDTLLAKGPVELKALGDLQAEIRNRVAEGTELAAYDDAIHLLRRSYTAVHHQLPGGLQNTDIFIWLFEVSHEFISLLRLRKPIAMALFACFSVLFRQLRSAWWVGNWSYWVLDQTYCALGAEEAYLWLVNGVKEVAESG
;
A
#
# COMPACT_ATOMS: atom_id res chain seq x y z
N MET A 1 -19.94 19.87 2.02
CA MET A 1 -18.70 19.36 1.37
C MET A 1 -18.21 18.03 1.97
N ILE A 2 -18.78 17.54 3.10
CA ILE A 2 -18.39 16.27 3.74
C ILE A 2 -19.21 15.07 3.23
N GLU A 3 -20.46 15.28 2.78
CA GLU A 3 -21.34 14.22 2.24
C GLU A 3 -20.77 13.45 1.04
N ILE A 4 -20.07 14.13 0.12
CA ILE A 4 -19.54 13.51 -1.11
C ILE A 4 -18.46 12.47 -0.77
N GLY A 5 -17.61 12.76 0.22
CA GLY A 5 -16.58 11.83 0.70
C GLY A 5 -17.18 10.56 1.33
N LYS A 6 -18.20 10.71 2.19
CA LYS A 6 -18.89 9.56 2.81
C LYS A 6 -19.59 8.67 1.77
N GLY A 7 -20.15 9.26 0.71
CA GLY A 7 -20.75 8.52 -0.40
C GLY A 7 -19.72 7.70 -1.18
N ARG A 8 -18.54 8.29 -1.41
CA ARG A 8 -17.45 7.62 -2.14
C ARG A 8 -16.80 6.50 -1.32
N VAL A 9 -16.60 6.68 -0.02
CA VAL A 9 -16.13 5.62 0.90
C VAL A 9 -17.09 4.44 0.90
N ARG A 10 -18.41 4.68 0.99
CA ARG A 10 -19.40 3.60 0.91
C ARG A 10 -19.42 2.89 -0.45
N LEU A 11 -19.22 3.64 -1.55
CA LEU A 11 -19.12 3.06 -2.89
C LEU A 11 -17.89 2.15 -2.99
N LEU A 12 -16.75 2.60 -2.46
CA LEU A 12 -15.54 1.80 -2.34
C LEU A 12 -15.81 0.55 -1.52
N ASP A 13 -16.38 0.65 -0.32
CA ASP A 13 -16.71 -0.52 0.50
C ASP A 13 -17.61 -1.51 -0.24
N THR A 14 -18.60 -1.02 -0.99
CA THR A 14 -19.52 -1.85 -1.77
C THR A 14 -18.83 -2.55 -2.95
N LEU A 15 -17.88 -1.88 -3.62
CA LEU A 15 -17.12 -2.45 -4.73
C LEU A 15 -16.05 -3.41 -4.24
N LEU A 16 -15.44 -3.11 -3.10
CA LEU A 16 -14.45 -3.95 -2.42
C LEU A 16 -15.09 -5.18 -1.79
N ALA A 17 -16.38 -5.12 -1.44
CA ALA A 17 -17.18 -6.29 -1.05
C ALA A 17 -17.38 -7.30 -2.19
N LYS A 18 -17.10 -6.93 -3.45
CA LYS A 18 -17.04 -7.89 -4.56
C LYS A 18 -15.78 -8.77 -4.54
N GLY A 19 -14.92 -8.56 -3.54
CA GLY A 19 -13.68 -9.27 -3.33
C GLY A 19 -12.49 -8.42 -3.78
N PRO A 20 -11.37 -8.42 -3.03
CA PRO A 20 -10.16 -7.75 -3.46
C PRO A 20 -9.61 -8.43 -4.72
N VAL A 21 -8.93 -7.67 -5.58
CA VAL A 21 -7.99 -8.25 -6.53
C VAL A 21 -6.98 -9.03 -5.71
N GLU A 22 -6.92 -10.34 -5.90
CA GLU A 22 -5.87 -11.17 -5.33
C GLU A 22 -4.55 -10.87 -6.02
N LEU A 23 -3.87 -9.83 -5.55
CA LEU A 23 -2.46 -9.65 -5.83
C LEU A 23 -1.71 -10.69 -5.03
N LYS A 24 -1.44 -11.83 -5.69
CA LYS A 24 -0.66 -12.94 -5.11
C LYS A 24 0.59 -12.44 -4.40
N ALA A 25 1.30 -11.48 -4.98
CA ALA A 25 2.49 -10.84 -4.39
C ALA A 25 2.21 -10.18 -3.01
N LEU A 26 1.07 -9.51 -2.82
CA LEU A 26 0.67 -8.98 -1.50
C LEU A 26 0.21 -10.10 -0.54
N GLY A 27 -0.28 -11.22 -1.07
CA GLY A 27 -0.55 -12.44 -0.31
C GLY A 27 0.71 -13.04 0.27
N ASP A 28 1.68 -13.30 -0.60
CA ASP A 28 2.97 -13.89 -0.26
C ASP A 28 3.75 -13.00 0.72
N LEU A 29 3.78 -11.68 0.48
CA LEU A 29 4.40 -10.71 1.38
C LEU A 29 3.78 -10.73 2.79
N GLN A 30 2.45 -10.85 2.89
CA GLN A 30 1.76 -10.94 4.18
C GLN A 30 2.13 -12.22 4.94
N ALA A 31 2.17 -13.36 4.24
CA ALA A 31 2.55 -14.63 4.82
C ALA A 31 3.98 -14.57 5.39
N GLU A 32 4.93 -14.00 4.64
CA GLU A 32 6.31 -13.82 5.12
C GLU A 32 6.41 -12.89 6.33
N ILE A 33 5.64 -11.79 6.36
CA ILE A 33 5.60 -10.90 7.52
C ILE A 33 5.11 -11.63 8.76
N ARG A 34 4.02 -12.40 8.65
CA ARG A 34 3.46 -13.20 9.76
C ARG A 34 4.43 -14.26 10.27
N ASN A 35 5.26 -14.82 9.40
CA ASN A 35 6.27 -15.80 9.80
C ASN A 35 7.45 -15.18 10.58
N ARG A 36 7.69 -13.87 10.42
CA ARG A 36 8.90 -13.21 10.93
C ARG A 36 8.63 -12.25 12.10
N VAL A 37 7.41 -11.76 12.22
CA VAL A 37 7.01 -10.81 13.27
C VAL A 37 6.18 -11.56 14.30
N ALA A 38 6.55 -11.44 15.57
CA ALA A 38 5.79 -12.02 16.67
C ALA A 38 4.36 -11.46 16.70
N GLU A 39 3.40 -12.29 17.12
CA GLU A 39 2.02 -11.87 17.32
C GLU A 39 1.97 -10.70 18.31
N GLY A 40 1.24 -9.65 17.95
CA GLY A 40 1.12 -8.44 18.76
C GLY A 40 0.72 -7.21 17.95
N THR A 41 0.86 -6.04 18.56
CA THR A 41 0.42 -4.77 17.98
C THR A 41 1.18 -4.41 16.69
N GLU A 42 2.47 -4.75 16.60
CA GLU A 42 3.25 -4.51 15.38
C GLU A 42 2.74 -5.34 14.20
N LEU A 43 2.50 -6.65 14.41
CA LEU A 43 1.94 -7.52 13.38
C LEU A 43 0.53 -7.07 12.96
N ALA A 44 -0.32 -6.71 13.91
CA ALA A 44 -1.66 -6.21 13.63
C ALA A 44 -1.61 -4.94 12.76
N ALA A 45 -0.71 -4.00 13.06
CA ALA A 45 -0.54 -2.79 12.25
C ALA A 45 -0.09 -3.08 10.82
N TYR A 46 0.77 -4.09 10.60
CA TYR A 46 1.16 -4.52 9.25
C TYR A 46 0.02 -5.21 8.50
N ASP A 47 -0.73 -6.09 9.18
CA ASP A 47 -1.88 -6.78 8.59
C ASP A 47 -2.97 -5.78 8.16
N ASP A 48 -3.27 -4.78 9.00
CA ASP A 48 -4.21 -3.71 8.67
C ASP A 48 -3.73 -2.90 7.47
N ALA A 49 -2.46 -2.50 7.44
CA ALA A 49 -1.88 -1.74 6.33
C ALA A 49 -1.92 -2.54 5.00
N ILE A 50 -1.65 -3.85 5.03
CA ILE A 50 -1.75 -4.73 3.85
C ILE A 50 -3.20 -4.88 3.38
N HIS A 51 -4.14 -5.03 4.32
CA HIS A 51 -5.56 -5.09 3.98
C HIS A 51 -6.02 -3.81 3.27
N LEU A 52 -5.60 -2.64 3.77
CA LEU A 52 -5.85 -1.35 3.12
C LEU A 52 -5.17 -1.24 1.74
N LEU A 53 -3.96 -1.79 1.58
CA LEU A 53 -3.29 -1.83 0.27
C LEU A 53 -4.12 -2.60 -0.74
N ARG A 54 -4.56 -3.82 -0.39
CA ARG A 54 -5.41 -4.65 -1.26
C ARG A 54 -6.67 -3.91 -1.68
N ARG A 55 -7.32 -3.21 -0.75
CA ARG A 55 -8.47 -2.34 -1.04
C ARG A 55 -8.11 -1.27 -2.08
N SER A 56 -6.99 -0.59 -1.89
CA SER A 56 -6.54 0.48 -2.79
C SER A 56 -6.22 -0.02 -4.20
N TYR A 57 -5.51 -1.14 -4.32
CA TYR A 57 -5.24 -1.78 -5.62
C TYR A 57 -6.53 -2.23 -6.32
N THR A 58 -7.46 -2.84 -5.58
CA THR A 58 -8.75 -3.28 -6.12
C THR A 58 -9.54 -2.09 -6.69
N ALA A 59 -9.58 -0.97 -5.97
CA ALA A 59 -10.25 0.25 -6.42
C ALA A 59 -9.63 0.82 -7.72
N VAL A 60 -8.31 0.74 -7.85
CA VAL A 60 -7.59 1.16 -9.06
C VAL A 60 -7.86 0.22 -10.24
N HIS A 61 -7.78 -1.10 -10.04
CA HIS A 61 -7.86 -2.08 -11.14
C HIS A 61 -9.29 -2.33 -11.63
N HIS A 62 -10.30 -2.29 -10.77
CA HIS A 62 -11.69 -2.56 -11.17
C HIS A 62 -12.40 -1.37 -11.81
N GLN A 63 -11.74 -0.24 -12.02
CA GLN A 63 -12.31 1.01 -12.56
C GLN A 63 -13.62 1.40 -11.86
N LEU A 64 -13.52 2.20 -10.81
CA LEU A 64 -14.67 2.70 -10.06
C LEU A 64 -15.73 3.32 -11.01
N PRO A 65 -17.05 3.09 -10.77
CA PRO A 65 -18.10 3.83 -11.43
C PRO A 65 -17.88 5.34 -11.25
N GLY A 66 -17.73 6.07 -12.36
CA GLY A 66 -17.36 7.50 -12.35
C GLY A 66 -15.85 7.78 -12.42
N GLY A 67 -15.02 6.76 -12.64
CA GLY A 67 -13.57 6.86 -12.77
C GLY A 67 -12.84 6.93 -11.43
N LEU A 68 -11.54 6.60 -11.47
CA LEU A 68 -10.62 6.76 -10.35
C LEU A 68 -10.38 8.26 -10.12
N GLN A 69 -10.67 8.75 -8.92
CA GLN A 69 -10.32 10.11 -8.52
C GLN A 69 -8.93 10.09 -7.89
N ASN A 70 -8.16 11.16 -8.07
CA ASN A 70 -6.82 11.27 -7.49
C ASN A 70 -6.83 11.08 -5.96
N THR A 71 -7.92 11.47 -5.30
CA THR A 71 -8.13 11.30 -3.85
C THR A 71 -8.24 9.85 -3.42
N ASP A 72 -8.69 8.94 -4.30
CA ASP A 72 -8.88 7.52 -3.95
C ASP A 72 -7.55 6.82 -3.73
N ILE A 73 -6.53 7.25 -4.48
CA ILE A 73 -5.17 6.73 -4.31
C ILE A 73 -4.61 7.13 -2.95
N PHE A 74 -5.09 8.21 -2.32
CA PHE A 74 -4.62 8.63 -1.00
C PHE A 74 -5.34 8.00 0.18
N ILE A 75 -6.42 7.25 -0.06
CA ILE A 75 -7.23 6.67 1.02
C ILE A 75 -6.39 5.78 1.92
N TRP A 76 -5.48 4.99 1.35
CA TRP A 76 -4.53 4.20 2.14
C TRP A 76 -3.77 5.04 3.16
N LEU A 77 -3.20 6.17 2.72
CA LEU A 77 -2.40 7.05 3.58
C LEU A 77 -3.23 7.68 4.70
N PHE A 78 -4.53 7.88 4.47
CA PHE A 78 -5.45 8.43 5.47
C PHE A 78 -6.05 7.37 6.40
N GLU A 79 -6.10 6.11 6.00
CA GLU A 79 -6.73 5.02 6.77
C GLU A 79 -5.74 4.15 7.55
N VAL A 80 -4.44 4.16 7.24
CA VAL A 80 -3.45 3.40 8.03
C VAL A 80 -3.45 3.82 9.49
N SER A 81 -3.26 2.85 10.38
CA SER A 81 -3.31 3.06 11.83
C SER A 81 -2.19 3.98 12.34
N HIS A 82 -2.41 4.61 13.49
CA HIS A 82 -1.39 5.43 14.15
C HIS A 82 -0.15 4.62 14.54
N GLU A 83 -0.34 3.34 14.88
CA GLU A 83 0.70 2.36 15.15
C GLU A 83 1.55 2.15 13.90
N PHE A 84 0.93 1.93 12.73
CA PHE A 84 1.64 1.80 11.46
C PHE A 84 2.43 3.08 11.12
N ILE A 85 1.82 4.26 11.30
CA ILE A 85 2.51 5.55 11.09
C ILE A 85 3.74 5.66 12.01
N SER A 86 3.65 5.17 13.24
CA SER A 86 4.77 5.16 14.18
C SER A 86 5.90 4.23 13.71
N LEU A 87 5.58 3.03 13.20
CA LEU A 87 6.55 2.11 12.60
C LEU A 87 7.23 2.72 11.36
N LEU A 88 6.47 3.45 10.53
CA LEU A 88 6.98 4.16 9.36
C LEU A 88 7.94 5.30 9.76
N ARG A 89 7.60 6.07 10.81
CA ARG A 89 8.49 7.12 11.37
C ARG A 89 9.79 6.55 11.90
N LEU A 90 9.74 5.36 12.51
CA LEU A 90 10.91 4.61 12.96
C LEU A 90 11.69 3.96 11.81
N ARG A 91 11.23 4.13 10.56
CA ARG A 91 11.80 3.50 9.36
C ARG A 91 11.96 1.98 9.49
N LYS A 92 10.98 1.33 10.13
CA LYS A 92 10.96 -0.13 10.22
C LYS A 92 10.97 -0.73 8.81
N PRO A 93 11.83 -1.72 8.51
CA PRO A 93 11.98 -2.29 7.18
C PRO A 93 10.65 -2.71 6.54
N ILE A 94 9.80 -3.42 7.29
CA ILE A 94 8.49 -3.88 6.82
C ILE A 94 7.55 -2.69 6.55
N ALA A 95 7.52 -1.69 7.43
CA ALA A 95 6.71 -0.47 7.22
C ALA A 95 7.12 0.28 5.94
N MET A 96 8.44 0.43 5.73
CA MET A 96 9.01 1.06 4.53
C MET A 96 8.69 0.27 3.25
N ALA A 97 8.71 -1.06 3.32
CA ALA A 97 8.33 -1.93 2.21
C ALA A 97 6.85 -1.79 1.85
N LEU A 98 5.96 -1.79 2.84
CA LEU A 98 4.52 -1.57 2.61
C LEU A 98 4.22 -0.17 2.07
N PHE A 99 4.94 0.85 2.53
CA PHE A 99 4.87 2.20 1.97
C PHE A 99 5.38 2.27 0.52
N ALA A 100 6.42 1.49 0.18
CA ALA A 100 6.86 1.36 -1.20
C ALA A 100 5.81 0.68 -2.07
N CYS A 101 5.17 -0.40 -1.61
CA CYS A 101 4.03 -1.01 -2.31
C CYS A 101 2.91 0.02 -2.56
N PHE A 102 2.57 0.84 -1.58
CA PHE A 102 1.63 1.94 -1.75
C PHE A 102 2.05 2.89 -2.89
N SER A 103 3.32 3.30 -2.92
CA SER A 103 3.83 4.28 -3.88
C SER A 103 3.73 3.84 -5.35
N VAL A 104 3.64 2.53 -5.62
CA VAL A 104 3.42 1.99 -6.97
C VAL A 104 2.09 2.50 -7.55
N LEU A 105 1.07 2.71 -6.70
CA LEU A 105 -0.23 3.23 -7.12
C LEU A 105 -0.13 4.64 -7.73
N PHE A 106 0.92 5.41 -7.40
CA PHE A 106 1.14 6.72 -8.01
C PHE A 106 1.42 6.66 -9.52
N ARG A 107 1.79 5.49 -10.07
CA ARG A 107 1.90 5.30 -11.52
C ARG A 107 0.58 5.54 -12.25
N GLN A 108 -0.55 5.45 -11.54
CA GLN A 108 -1.89 5.72 -12.08
C GLN A 108 -2.22 7.21 -12.10
N LEU A 109 -1.45 8.03 -11.38
CA LEU A 109 -1.57 9.48 -11.36
C LEU A 109 -0.65 10.17 -12.39
N ARG A 110 -0.22 9.49 -13.45
CA ARG A 110 0.71 10.04 -14.46
C ARG A 110 0.26 11.36 -15.09
N SER A 111 -1.03 11.69 -15.07
CA SER A 111 -1.57 12.97 -15.55
C SER A 111 -1.47 14.11 -14.52
N ALA A 112 -1.18 13.81 -13.26
CA ALA A 112 -1.06 14.80 -12.19
C ALA A 112 0.35 15.42 -12.17
N TRP A 113 0.42 16.71 -12.48
CA TRP A 113 1.68 17.47 -12.56
C TRP A 113 2.52 17.45 -11.28
N TRP A 114 1.89 17.27 -10.11
CA TRP A 114 2.57 17.24 -8.80
C TRP A 114 3.10 15.86 -8.41
N VAL A 115 2.78 14.80 -9.16
CA VAL A 115 3.26 13.44 -8.85
C VAL A 115 4.68 13.20 -9.33
N GLY A 116 5.15 13.90 -10.37
CA GLY A 116 6.55 13.88 -10.80
C GLY A 116 7.20 12.48 -10.77
N ASN A 117 8.31 12.35 -10.04
CA ASN A 117 9.03 11.09 -9.81
C ASN A 117 8.78 10.50 -8.40
N TRP A 118 7.66 10.80 -7.74
CA TRP A 118 7.42 10.38 -6.35
C TRP A 118 7.54 8.87 -6.12
N SER A 119 7.00 8.05 -7.04
CA SER A 119 7.13 6.59 -6.93
C SER A 119 8.59 6.14 -6.98
N TYR A 120 9.41 6.77 -7.84
CA TYR A 120 10.83 6.48 -7.93
C TYR A 120 11.58 6.92 -6.67
N TRP A 121 11.29 8.12 -6.15
CA TRP A 121 11.92 8.62 -4.93
C TRP A 121 11.58 7.76 -3.72
N VAL A 122 10.31 7.35 -3.56
CA VAL A 122 9.91 6.48 -2.44
C VAL A 122 10.55 5.10 -2.56
N LEU A 123 10.58 4.52 -3.76
CA LEU A 123 11.25 3.24 -3.99
C LEU A 123 12.76 3.34 -3.69
N ASP A 124 13.42 4.40 -4.15
CA ASP A 124 14.84 4.66 -3.88
C ASP A 124 15.10 4.81 -2.37
N GLN A 125 14.30 5.59 -1.65
CA GLN A 125 14.42 5.72 -0.19
C GLN A 125 14.17 4.41 0.54
N THR A 126 13.20 3.61 0.09
CA THR A 126 12.97 2.27 0.64
C THR A 126 14.14 1.35 0.34
N TYR A 127 14.70 1.35 -0.87
CA TYR A 127 15.89 0.57 -1.18
C TYR A 127 17.13 1.07 -0.43
N CYS A 128 17.30 2.36 -0.18
CA CYS A 128 18.37 2.86 0.70
C CYS A 128 18.17 2.40 2.16
N ALA A 129 16.92 2.38 2.65
CA ALA A 129 16.61 1.89 3.99
C ALA A 129 16.76 0.37 4.14
N LEU A 130 16.53 -0.39 3.06
CA LEU A 130 16.57 -1.86 3.05
C LEU A 130 17.89 -2.44 2.52
N GLY A 131 18.67 -1.66 1.78
CA GLY A 131 19.56 -2.19 0.73
C GLY A 131 20.99 -2.55 1.12
N ALA A 132 21.34 -2.57 2.41
CA ALA A 132 22.68 -3.00 2.83
C ALA A 132 22.70 -4.38 3.51
N GLU A 133 21.53 -4.94 3.83
CA GLU A 133 21.44 -6.13 4.68
C GLU A 133 20.74 -7.27 3.95
N GLU A 134 21.43 -8.41 3.81
CA GLU A 134 20.89 -9.63 3.18
C GLU A 134 19.57 -10.09 3.83
N ALA A 135 19.39 -9.76 5.11
CA ALA A 135 18.17 -10.02 5.88
C ALA A 135 16.89 -9.40 5.27
N TYR A 136 17.00 -8.37 4.41
CA TYR A 136 15.85 -7.69 3.80
C TYR A 136 15.63 -8.01 2.32
N LEU A 137 16.40 -8.93 1.72
CA LEU A 137 16.25 -9.29 0.29
C LEU A 137 14.85 -9.78 -0.04
N TRP A 138 14.20 -10.51 0.87
CA TRP A 138 12.83 -10.99 0.68
C TRP A 138 11.81 -9.83 0.60
N LEU A 139 11.98 -8.75 1.37
CA LEU A 139 11.15 -7.55 1.28
C LEU A 139 11.35 -6.83 -0.05
N VAL A 140 12.61 -6.68 -0.47
CA VAL A 140 12.97 -6.05 -1.74
C VAL A 140 12.35 -6.81 -2.92
N ASN A 141 12.42 -8.14 -2.91
CA ASN A 141 11.82 -8.97 -3.95
C ASN A 141 10.29 -8.90 -3.93
N GLY A 142 9.67 -8.98 -2.74
CA GLY A 142 8.21 -8.84 -2.62
C GLY A 142 7.69 -7.50 -3.12
N VAL A 143 8.38 -6.39 -2.82
CA VAL A 143 8.02 -5.05 -3.34
C VAL A 143 8.13 -5.00 -4.87
N LYS A 144 9.17 -5.61 -5.46
CA LYS A 144 9.34 -5.69 -6.92
C LYS A 144 8.21 -6.47 -7.58
N GLU A 145 7.87 -7.63 -7.05
CA GLU A 145 6.77 -8.46 -7.56
C GLU A 145 5.43 -7.70 -7.52
N VAL A 146 5.18 -6.95 -6.45
CA VAL A 146 4.01 -6.06 -6.36
C VAL A 146 4.06 -4.95 -7.40
N ALA A 147 5.23 -4.34 -7.65
CA ALA A 147 5.40 -3.28 -8.63
C ALA A 147 5.26 -3.75 -10.09
N GLU A 148 5.56 -5.02 -10.36
CA GLU A 148 5.40 -5.66 -11.67
C GLU A 148 3.96 -6.15 -11.91
N SER A 149 3.23 -6.46 -10.83
CA SER A 149 1.84 -6.94 -10.89
C SER A 149 0.80 -5.82 -11.07
N GLY A 150 1.19 -4.55 -10.91
CA GLY A 150 0.31 -3.37 -10.93
C GLY A 150 0.63 -2.34 -12.00
#